data_AF-A0A1G1M218-F1
#
_entry.id   AF-A0A1G1M218-F1
#
_cell.length_a   1.000
_cell.length_b   1.000
_cell.length_c   1.000
_cell.angle_alpha   90.00
_cell.angle_beta   90.00
_cell.angle_gamma   90.00
#
_symmetry.space_group_name_H-M   'P 1'
#
loop_
_entity.id
_entity.type
_entity.pdbx_description
1 polymer ?
#
loop_
_entity_poly.entity_id
_entity_poly.type
_entity_poly.pdbx_seq_one_letter_code
_entity_poly.pdbx_strand_id
1 'polypeptide(L)'
;MKFFKWFYPGIGIKRWIFLCALGLGFIVLVALLTVQTMAKTSVLLASFATALLILGIFLIYTSIKNMVRIFVRALMPLNGHDSLVDIVYQKRRGESLLHGPRVVAIGGGTGLSTMLEGIKTFTSNITAIVTVTDTGGSSGRLRDEMDVLPPGDIRNCLVALADAGPLIRDLFQYRFELGEGLKGHSFGNLFITALSKVTGDFEKAIAESSKVLAIRGRVLPSTLEKVTLVGEFMDGTSVEGETNITDLKKPLRSIRLRPEGCKACQEALDAIEIADLVLMGPGSLYTSILPNLLIKDIRDAVLGSDAYKVYIMNAMTQPGETSGMSAWDHLNVILDHTDPRIVDACFVNTATIPVAMLRRYAKQGAVPVKLDIEKIREKGYQIIRGDVLQAGEQVRHDSESLMKLVLEHYREYVERTEE
;
A
#
# COMPACT_ATOMS: atom_id res chain seq x y z
N MET A 1 -1.62 -33.38 -19.48
CA MET A 1 -0.76 -33.34 -18.28
C MET A 1 -1.24 -32.37 -17.17
N LYS A 2 -2.56 -32.14 -16.99
CA LYS A 2 -3.10 -31.24 -15.93
C LYS A 2 -3.41 -31.94 -14.58
N PHE A 3 -3.44 -33.29 -14.56
CA PHE A 3 -3.77 -34.08 -13.37
C PHE A 3 -2.68 -34.04 -12.28
N PHE A 4 -1.40 -33.94 -12.68
CA PHE A 4 -0.26 -33.92 -11.74
C PHE A 4 -0.20 -32.66 -10.86
N LYS A 5 -0.90 -31.58 -11.21
CA LYS A 5 -0.91 -30.34 -10.40
C LYS A 5 -1.62 -30.53 -9.05
N TRP A 6 -2.50 -31.53 -8.91
CA TRP A 6 -3.14 -31.87 -7.63
C TRP A 6 -2.17 -32.46 -6.61
N PHE A 7 -0.98 -32.88 -7.06
CA PHE A 7 0.10 -33.38 -6.20
C PHE A 7 1.14 -32.31 -5.86
N TYR A 8 0.86 -31.01 -6.05
CA TYR A 8 1.77 -29.98 -5.51
C TYR A 8 1.76 -29.98 -3.96
N PRO A 9 2.92 -29.77 -3.31
CA PRO A 9 2.99 -29.62 -1.86
C PRO A 9 2.10 -28.47 -1.39
N GLY A 10 1.25 -28.68 -0.39
CA GLY A 10 0.47 -27.61 0.25
C GLY A 10 -1.05 -27.62 0.08
N ILE A 11 -1.61 -28.37 -0.87
CA ILE A 11 -3.07 -28.49 -1.09
C ILE A 11 -3.76 -29.33 0.02
N GLY A 12 -2.99 -30.08 0.81
CA GLY A 12 -3.50 -30.93 1.89
C GLY A 12 -4.24 -32.19 1.43
N ILE A 13 -4.59 -32.30 0.14
CA ILE A 13 -5.33 -33.45 -0.42
C ILE A 13 -4.55 -34.77 -0.36
N LYS A 14 -3.21 -34.70 -0.41
CA LYS A 14 -2.33 -35.89 -0.35
C LYS A 14 -2.57 -36.75 0.89
N ARG A 15 -2.76 -36.12 2.05
CA ARG A 15 -3.00 -36.82 3.32
C ARG A 15 -4.33 -37.57 3.30
N TRP A 16 -5.36 -36.98 2.70
CA TRP A 16 -6.67 -37.62 2.57
C TRP A 16 -6.68 -38.73 1.52
N ILE A 17 -6.00 -38.57 0.38
CA ILE A 17 -5.81 -39.65 -0.61
C ILE A 17 -5.09 -40.84 0.04
N PHE A 18 -4.04 -40.58 0.81
CA PHE A 18 -3.33 -41.62 1.56
C PHE A 18 -4.23 -42.33 2.58
N LEU A 19 -5.02 -41.57 3.37
CA LEU A 19 -6.01 -42.12 4.30
C LEU A 19 -7.07 -42.97 3.60
N CYS A 20 -7.50 -42.59 2.39
CA CYS A 20 -8.44 -43.36 1.58
C CYS A 20 -7.83 -44.69 1.14
N ALA A 21 -6.59 -44.65 0.63
CA ALA A 21 -5.86 -45.85 0.21
C ALA A 21 -5.58 -46.80 1.39
N LEU A 22 -5.24 -46.25 2.56
CA LEU A 22 -5.05 -47.01 3.80
C LEU A 22 -6.35 -47.70 4.23
N GLY A 23 -7.48 -46.98 4.22
CA GLY A 23 -8.79 -47.53 4.54
C GLY A 23 -9.22 -48.64 3.56
N LEU A 24 -8.97 -48.46 2.26
CA LEU A 24 -9.20 -49.48 1.25
C LEU A 24 -8.31 -50.71 1.46
N GLY A 25 -7.05 -50.48 1.85
CA GLY A 25 -6.09 -51.52 2.22
C GLY A 25 -6.60 -52.37 3.40
N PHE A 26 -7.18 -51.75 4.43
CA PHE A 26 -7.80 -52.49 5.53
C PHE A 26 -9.00 -53.32 5.10
N ILE A 27 -9.84 -52.80 4.19
CA ILE A 27 -10.98 -53.57 3.66
C ILE A 27 -10.49 -54.79 2.86
N VAL A 28 -9.48 -54.62 2.01
CA VAL A 28 -8.87 -55.72 1.24
C VAL A 28 -8.21 -56.74 2.17
N LEU A 29 -7.50 -56.28 3.21
CA LEU A 29 -6.88 -57.14 4.21
C LEU A 29 -7.94 -57.96 4.96
N VAL A 30 -9.06 -57.33 5.34
CA VAL A 30 -10.19 -58.05 5.94
C VAL A 30 -10.77 -59.07 4.97
N ALA A 31 -10.96 -58.75 3.69
CA ALA A 31 -11.44 -59.70 2.70
C ALA A 31 -10.52 -60.94 2.61
N LEU A 32 -9.20 -60.75 2.57
CA LEU A 32 -8.23 -61.85 2.56
C LEU A 32 -8.24 -62.66 3.86
N LEU A 33 -8.33 -61.99 5.02
CA LEU A 33 -8.43 -62.65 6.32
C LEU A 33 -9.74 -63.43 6.46
N THR A 34 -10.85 -62.93 5.90
CA THR A 34 -12.14 -63.65 5.91
C THR A 34 -12.08 -64.96 5.14
N VAL A 35 -11.42 -64.97 3.97
CA VAL A 35 -11.14 -66.19 3.19
C VAL A 35 -10.32 -67.19 4.00
N GLN A 36 -9.32 -66.73 4.76
CA GLN A 36 -8.51 -67.59 5.64
C GLN A 36 -9.26 -68.08 6.89
N THR A 37 -10.13 -67.27 7.49
CA THR A 37 -10.93 -67.67 8.67
C THR A 37 -11.99 -68.69 8.36
N MET A 38 -12.57 -68.69 7.15
CA MET A 38 -13.50 -69.76 6.74
C MET A 38 -12.80 -71.14 6.67
N ALA A 39 -11.47 -71.17 6.57
CA ALA A 39 -10.68 -72.39 6.62
C ALA A 39 -10.28 -72.81 8.06
N LYS A 40 -10.34 -71.92 9.05
CA LYS A 40 -9.94 -72.18 10.44
C LYS A 40 -10.85 -71.41 11.41
N THR A 41 -11.86 -72.08 11.94
CA THR A 41 -12.97 -71.58 12.78
C THR A 41 -12.51 -70.87 14.07
N SER A 42 -11.92 -69.67 13.95
CA SER A 42 -11.34 -68.91 15.05
C SER A 42 -12.10 -67.60 15.30
N VAL A 43 -12.76 -67.51 16.45
CA VAL A 43 -13.62 -66.38 16.83
C VAL A 43 -12.82 -65.09 17.03
N LEU A 44 -11.60 -65.18 17.57
CA LEU A 44 -10.72 -64.03 17.80
C LEU A 44 -10.26 -63.35 16.50
N LEU A 45 -10.00 -64.14 15.45
CA LEU A 45 -9.58 -63.61 14.17
C LEU A 45 -10.74 -62.91 13.45
N ALA A 46 -11.97 -63.42 13.63
CA ALA A 46 -13.19 -62.79 13.13
C ALA A 46 -13.50 -61.45 13.82
N SER A 47 -13.29 -61.34 15.14
CA SER A 47 -13.50 -60.06 15.84
C SER A 47 -12.46 -59.00 15.44
N PHE A 48 -11.20 -59.39 15.25
CA PHE A 48 -10.16 -58.49 14.76
C PHE A 48 -10.43 -58.01 13.31
N ALA A 49 -10.87 -58.93 12.44
CA ALA A 49 -11.26 -58.59 11.07
C ALA A 49 -12.46 -57.61 11.04
N THR A 50 -13.45 -57.80 11.92
CA THR A 50 -14.60 -56.91 12.02
C THR A 50 -14.19 -55.50 12.50
N ALA A 51 -13.29 -55.41 13.47
CA ALA A 51 -12.78 -54.12 13.95
C ALA A 51 -11.98 -53.37 12.85
N LEU A 52 -11.13 -54.08 12.09
CA LEU A 52 -10.40 -53.51 10.96
C LEU A 52 -11.34 -53.03 9.84
N LEU A 53 -12.46 -53.73 9.61
CA LEU A 53 -13.45 -53.32 8.62
C LEU A 53 -14.10 -51.99 9.00
N ILE A 54 -14.53 -51.88 10.26
CA ILE A 54 -15.14 -50.66 10.81
C ILE A 54 -14.14 -49.50 10.71
N LEU A 55 -12.88 -49.74 11.07
CA LEU A 55 -11.82 -48.74 10.96
C LEU A 55 -11.57 -48.34 9.50
N GLY A 56 -11.52 -49.30 8.57
CA GLY A 56 -11.35 -49.04 7.14
C GLY A 56 -12.47 -48.17 6.57
N ILE A 57 -13.73 -48.49 6.89
CA ILE A 57 -14.91 -47.71 6.49
C ILE A 57 -14.84 -46.30 7.09
N PHE A 58 -14.47 -46.16 8.37
CA PHE A 58 -14.32 -44.87 9.03
C PHE A 58 -13.26 -43.98 8.37
N LEU A 59 -12.10 -44.56 8.02
CA LEU A 59 -11.02 -43.85 7.32
C LEU A 59 -11.44 -43.39 5.92
N ILE A 60 -12.16 -44.23 5.17
CA ILE A 60 -12.70 -43.87 3.85
C ILE A 60 -13.73 -42.75 3.99
N TYR A 61 -14.68 -42.86 4.94
CA TYR A 61 -15.69 -41.84 5.17
C TYR A 61 -15.07 -40.49 5.54
N THR A 62 -14.13 -40.46 6.49
CA THR A 62 -13.45 -39.24 6.90
C THR A 62 -12.61 -38.63 5.78
N SER A 63 -11.97 -39.48 4.96
CA SER A 63 -11.24 -39.04 3.77
C SER A 63 -12.16 -38.38 2.74
N ILE A 64 -13.22 -39.07 2.31
CA ILE A 64 -14.18 -38.57 1.31
C ILE A 64 -14.84 -37.27 1.81
N LYS A 65 -15.30 -37.24 3.08
CA LYS A 65 -15.92 -36.04 3.67
C LYS A 65 -15.01 -34.82 3.60
N ASN A 66 -13.73 -34.97 3.93
CA ASN A 66 -12.78 -33.86 3.89
C ASN A 66 -12.37 -33.50 2.45
N MET A 67 -12.25 -34.47 1.54
CA MET A 67 -12.04 -34.20 0.11
C MET A 67 -13.20 -33.41 -0.49
N VAL A 68 -14.44 -33.82 -0.23
CA VAL A 68 -15.65 -33.08 -0.67
C VAL A 68 -15.70 -31.69 -0.05
N ARG A 69 -15.36 -31.52 1.23
CA ARG A 69 -15.30 -30.20 1.87
C ARG A 69 -14.28 -29.27 1.19
N ILE A 70 -13.10 -29.77 0.85
CA ILE A 70 -12.07 -29.01 0.12
C ILE A 70 -12.59 -28.67 -1.28
N PHE A 71 -13.18 -29.64 -1.97
CA PHE A 71 -13.73 -29.47 -3.31
C PHE A 71 -14.87 -28.44 -3.35
N VAL A 72 -15.86 -28.55 -2.45
CA VAL A 72 -16.99 -27.61 -2.32
C VAL A 72 -16.51 -26.20 -1.98
N ARG A 73 -15.51 -26.05 -1.09
CA ARG A 73 -14.88 -24.75 -0.83
C ARG A 73 -14.16 -24.17 -2.04
N ALA A 74 -13.66 -25.03 -2.93
CA ALA A 74 -12.91 -24.63 -4.10
C ALA A 74 -13.80 -24.40 -5.34
N LEU A 75 -15.02 -24.95 -5.34
CA LEU A 75 -16.00 -24.87 -6.42
C LEU A 75 -17.15 -23.91 -6.17
N MET A 76 -17.29 -23.33 -4.98
CA MET A 76 -18.21 -22.20 -4.75
C MET A 76 -17.56 -20.92 -5.29
N PRO A 77 -17.95 -20.42 -6.48
CA PRO A 77 -17.41 -19.22 -7.08
C PRO A 77 -18.30 -18.04 -6.70
N LEU A 78 -17.70 -16.93 -6.25
CA LEU A 78 -18.42 -15.65 -6.28
C LEU A 78 -18.12 -14.83 -7.54
N ASN A 79 -17.13 -15.19 -8.37
CA ASN A 79 -16.96 -14.64 -9.72
C ASN A 79 -16.17 -15.63 -10.59
N GLY A 80 -16.69 -15.91 -11.79
CA GLY A 80 -16.05 -16.81 -12.75
C GLY A 80 -14.90 -16.11 -13.44
N HIS A 81 -13.67 -16.59 -13.25
CA HIS A 81 -12.54 -16.59 -14.20
C HIS A 81 -11.24 -17.10 -13.53
N ASP A 82 -11.16 -17.19 -12.20
CA ASP A 82 -9.94 -17.58 -11.51
C ASP A 82 -9.73 -19.10 -11.47
N SER A 83 -8.54 -19.56 -11.87
CA SER A 83 -8.20 -20.98 -11.79
C SER A 83 -7.96 -21.40 -10.33
N LEU A 84 -8.18 -22.67 -9.99
CA LEU A 84 -7.92 -23.22 -8.64
C LEU A 84 -6.52 -22.93 -8.10
N VAL A 85 -5.54 -22.78 -9.00
CA VAL A 85 -4.17 -22.42 -8.65
C VAL A 85 -4.11 -20.96 -8.19
N ASP A 86 -4.83 -20.07 -8.88
CA ASP A 86 -4.90 -18.66 -8.54
C ASP A 86 -5.56 -18.46 -7.18
N ILE A 87 -6.58 -19.25 -6.83
CA ILE A 87 -7.24 -19.17 -5.51
C ILE A 87 -6.32 -19.63 -4.38
N VAL A 88 -5.62 -20.75 -4.54
CA VAL A 88 -4.67 -21.25 -3.52
C VAL A 88 -3.47 -20.31 -3.41
N TYR A 89 -3.01 -19.75 -4.53
CA TYR A 89 -1.95 -18.77 -4.58
C TYR A 89 -2.38 -17.45 -3.92
N GLN A 90 -3.57 -16.94 -4.23
CA GLN A 90 -4.16 -15.76 -3.59
C GLN A 90 -4.33 -15.95 -2.08
N LYS A 91 -4.75 -17.13 -1.63
CA LYS A 91 -4.89 -17.42 -0.20
C LYS A 91 -3.53 -17.44 0.53
N ARG A 92 -2.53 -18.14 -0.01
CA ARG A 92 -1.17 -18.15 0.55
C ARG A 92 -0.52 -16.77 0.50
N ARG A 93 -0.75 -16.04 -0.59
CA ARG A 93 -0.30 -14.66 -0.74
C ARG A 93 -0.95 -13.79 0.33
N GLY A 94 -2.27 -13.89 0.53
CA GLY A 94 -2.98 -13.21 1.62
C GLY A 94 -2.39 -13.50 2.99
N GLU A 95 -2.11 -14.76 3.32
CA GLU A 95 -1.44 -15.15 4.57
C GLU A 95 -0.02 -14.55 4.69
N SER A 96 0.76 -14.52 3.60
CA SER A 96 2.08 -13.87 3.59
C SER A 96 2.01 -12.35 3.72
N LEU A 97 0.99 -11.70 3.14
CA LEU A 97 0.79 -10.25 3.21
C LEU A 97 0.45 -9.80 4.63
N LEU A 98 -0.31 -10.60 5.38
CA LEU A 98 -0.67 -10.34 6.78
C LEU A 98 0.53 -10.33 7.72
N HIS A 99 1.58 -11.09 7.39
CA HIS A 99 2.84 -11.12 8.16
C HIS A 99 3.92 -10.20 7.55
N GLY A 100 3.55 -9.34 6.60
CA GLY A 100 4.45 -8.33 6.04
C GLY A 100 4.74 -7.21 7.05
N PRO A 101 5.79 -6.40 6.80
CA PRO A 101 6.13 -5.29 7.68
C PRO A 101 4.99 -4.28 7.76
N ARG A 102 4.89 -3.60 8.91
CA ARG A 102 4.00 -2.47 9.16
C ARG A 102 4.62 -1.23 8.52
N VAL A 103 4.02 -0.77 7.43
CA VAL A 103 4.54 0.33 6.62
C VAL A 103 3.65 1.57 6.81
N VAL A 104 4.26 2.65 7.24
CA VAL A 104 3.64 3.98 7.24
C VAL A 104 4.16 4.76 6.03
N ALA A 105 3.25 5.24 5.19
CA ALA A 105 3.59 6.04 4.01
C ALA A 105 3.07 7.47 4.20
N ILE A 106 3.96 8.47 4.19
CA ILE A 106 3.66 9.88 4.45
C ILE A 106 3.80 10.67 3.16
N GLY A 107 2.77 11.42 2.79
CA GLY A 107 2.84 12.30 1.62
C GLY A 107 1.49 12.88 1.17
N GLY A 108 1.35 12.95 -0.14
CA GLY A 108 0.16 13.48 -0.83
C GLY A 108 0.26 13.26 -2.34
N GLY A 109 -0.72 13.78 -3.05
CA GLY A 109 -0.79 13.76 -4.51
C GLY A 109 -0.75 12.36 -5.13
N THR A 110 -0.33 12.34 -6.40
CA THR A 110 -0.31 11.12 -7.21
C THR A 110 0.88 10.21 -6.91
N GLY A 111 2.01 10.77 -6.45
CA GLY A 111 3.21 10.02 -6.11
C GLY A 111 2.97 9.01 -4.98
N LEU A 112 2.34 9.46 -3.89
CA LEU A 112 1.93 8.58 -2.79
C LEU A 112 0.98 7.48 -3.27
N SER A 113 -0.07 7.83 -4.04
CA SER A 113 -1.02 6.83 -4.55
C SER A 113 -0.36 5.77 -5.43
N THR A 114 0.58 6.16 -6.30
CA THR A 114 1.33 5.21 -7.14
C THR A 114 2.18 4.29 -6.27
N MET A 115 2.88 4.81 -5.25
CA MET A 115 3.62 3.96 -4.31
C MET A 115 2.70 2.97 -3.57
N LEU A 116 1.53 3.43 -3.13
CA LEU A 116 0.55 2.60 -2.42
C LEU A 116 0.01 1.45 -3.29
N GLU A 117 -0.18 1.69 -4.59
CA GLU A 117 -0.53 0.63 -5.56
C GLU A 117 0.53 -0.47 -5.64
N GLY A 118 1.80 -0.11 -5.49
CA GLY A 118 2.92 -1.06 -5.46
C GLY A 118 2.99 -1.82 -4.13
N ILE A 119 3.00 -1.11 -3.00
CA ILE A 119 3.27 -1.72 -1.68
C ILE A 119 2.18 -2.69 -1.23
N LYS A 120 0.91 -2.49 -1.65
CA LYS A 120 -0.20 -3.42 -1.36
C LYS A 120 -0.03 -4.82 -1.94
N THR A 121 0.94 -4.98 -2.85
CA THR A 121 1.31 -6.28 -3.42
C THR A 121 2.26 -7.08 -2.54
N PHE A 122 2.88 -6.43 -1.53
CA PHE A 122 3.92 -6.97 -0.63
C PHE A 122 3.53 -7.04 0.85
N THR A 123 2.65 -6.15 1.34
CA THR A 123 2.13 -6.20 2.72
C THR A 123 0.68 -5.73 2.75
N SER A 124 -0.11 -6.20 3.73
CA SER A 124 -1.44 -5.65 4.05
C SER A 124 -1.41 -4.65 5.20
N ASN A 125 -0.28 -4.51 5.89
CA ASN A 125 -0.11 -3.70 7.08
C ASN A 125 0.33 -2.28 6.69
N ILE A 126 -0.47 -1.60 5.87
CA ILE A 126 -0.14 -0.30 5.29
C ILE A 126 -0.99 0.78 5.96
N THR A 127 -0.36 1.88 6.38
CA THR A 127 -1.06 3.09 6.78
C THR A 127 -0.54 4.26 5.95
N ALA A 128 -1.41 4.88 5.16
CA ALA A 128 -1.10 6.10 4.42
C ALA A 128 -1.51 7.32 5.26
N ILE A 129 -0.57 8.20 5.58
CA ILE A 129 -0.81 9.49 6.24
C ILE A 129 -0.74 10.57 5.17
N VAL A 130 -1.85 11.29 5.00
CA VAL A 130 -2.06 12.15 3.83
C VAL A 130 -2.22 13.61 4.24
N THR A 131 -1.59 14.51 3.51
CA THR A 131 -1.78 15.95 3.70
C THR A 131 -3.24 16.36 3.42
N VAL A 132 -3.74 17.35 4.16
CA VAL A 132 -5.07 17.94 3.98
C VAL A 132 -4.99 19.45 3.68
N THR A 133 -3.92 19.87 3.01
CA THR A 133 -3.66 21.28 2.65
C THR A 133 -4.17 21.69 1.27
N ASP A 134 -4.62 20.75 0.44
CA ASP A 134 -5.03 20.98 -0.94
C ASP A 134 -6.11 22.07 -1.04
N THR A 135 -5.85 23.07 -1.89
CA THR A 135 -6.74 24.19 -2.21
C THR A 135 -7.13 24.20 -3.70
N GLY A 136 -6.79 23.15 -4.45
CA GLY A 136 -6.92 23.08 -5.90
C GLY A 136 -8.16 22.33 -6.38
N GLY A 137 -8.60 22.71 -7.58
CA GLY A 137 -9.59 21.96 -8.37
C GLY A 137 -10.87 21.59 -7.61
N SER A 138 -11.26 20.32 -7.70
CA SER A 138 -12.46 19.81 -7.03
C SER A 138 -12.34 19.79 -5.50
N SER A 139 -11.13 19.60 -4.96
CA SER A 139 -10.93 19.50 -3.51
C SER A 139 -11.06 20.87 -2.85
N GLY A 140 -10.37 21.87 -3.42
CA GLY A 140 -10.42 23.26 -2.96
C GLY A 140 -11.84 23.82 -2.96
N ARG A 141 -12.58 23.65 -4.08
CA ARG A 141 -13.97 24.10 -4.15
C ARG A 141 -14.85 23.48 -3.06
N LEU A 142 -14.74 22.17 -2.82
CA LEU A 142 -15.51 21.51 -1.76
C LEU A 142 -15.09 21.97 -0.36
N ARG A 143 -13.79 22.16 -0.14
CA ARG A 143 -13.24 22.69 1.12
C ARG A 143 -13.78 24.09 1.44
N ASP A 144 -13.93 24.94 0.44
CA ASP A 144 -14.38 26.33 0.61
C ASP A 144 -15.91 26.43 0.68
N GLU A 145 -16.62 25.73 -0.21
CA GLU A 145 -18.10 25.79 -0.30
C GLU A 145 -18.79 24.97 0.78
N MET A 146 -18.22 23.83 1.19
CA MET A 146 -18.85 22.88 2.12
C MET A 146 -18.20 22.86 3.49
N ASP A 147 -17.14 23.64 3.73
CA ASP A 147 -16.39 23.66 4.98
C ASP A 147 -16.00 22.25 5.48
N VAL A 148 -15.26 21.54 4.62
CA VAL A 148 -14.72 20.20 4.88
C VAL A 148 -13.22 20.17 4.63
N LEU A 149 -12.54 19.14 5.11
CA LEU A 149 -11.16 18.87 4.71
C LEU A 149 -11.11 18.45 3.23
N PRO A 150 -10.06 18.85 2.49
CA PRO A 150 -9.96 18.53 1.08
C PRO A 150 -9.84 17.01 0.87
N PRO A 151 -10.77 16.37 0.13
CA PRO A 151 -10.82 14.91 0.04
C PRO A 151 -9.93 14.33 -1.06
N GLY A 152 -9.29 15.14 -1.90
CA GLY A 152 -8.65 14.71 -3.15
C GLY A 152 -7.54 13.68 -2.98
N ASP A 153 -6.55 13.99 -2.15
CA ASP A 153 -5.41 13.10 -1.95
C ASP A 153 -5.78 11.85 -1.15
N ILE A 154 -6.68 12.00 -0.18
CA ILE A 154 -7.30 10.88 0.55
C ILE A 154 -8.00 9.94 -0.45
N ARG A 155 -8.82 10.49 -1.37
CA ARG A 155 -9.49 9.70 -2.42
C ARG A 155 -8.48 8.92 -3.25
N ASN A 156 -7.41 9.56 -3.70
CA ASN A 156 -6.38 8.89 -4.51
C ASN A 156 -5.74 7.72 -3.76
N CYS A 157 -5.45 7.90 -2.46
CA CYS A 157 -4.89 6.84 -1.61
C CYS A 157 -5.89 5.70 -1.38
N LEU A 158 -7.18 6.02 -1.18
CA LEU A 158 -8.24 5.02 -1.03
C LEU A 158 -8.38 4.16 -2.31
N VAL A 159 -8.37 4.80 -3.48
CA VAL A 159 -8.43 4.08 -4.77
C VAL A 159 -7.18 3.23 -4.99
N ALA A 160 -6.00 3.76 -4.66
CA ALA A 160 -4.73 3.04 -4.76
C ALA A 160 -4.72 1.76 -3.93
N LEU A 161 -5.27 1.80 -2.71
CA LEU A 161 -5.34 0.65 -1.81
C LEU A 161 -6.57 -0.25 -2.03
N ALA A 162 -7.52 0.14 -2.88
CA ALA A 162 -8.74 -0.62 -3.15
C ALA A 162 -8.44 -2.03 -3.71
N ASP A 163 -9.13 -3.02 -3.15
CA ASP A 163 -9.24 -4.38 -3.69
C ASP A 163 -10.57 -4.58 -4.45
N ALA A 164 -11.41 -3.53 -4.52
CA ALA A 164 -12.64 -3.53 -5.29
C ALA A 164 -12.41 -3.69 -6.80
N GLY A 165 -13.42 -4.23 -7.50
CA GLY A 165 -13.37 -4.45 -8.94
C GLY A 165 -13.18 -3.16 -9.76
N PRO A 166 -12.71 -3.26 -11.02
CA PRO A 166 -12.34 -2.10 -11.84
C PRO A 166 -13.42 -1.02 -11.90
N LEU A 167 -14.69 -1.41 -12.06
CA LEU A 167 -15.82 -0.49 -12.15
C LEU A 167 -15.96 0.45 -10.94
N ILE A 168 -15.73 -0.05 -9.72
CA ILE A 168 -15.84 0.76 -8.49
C ILE A 168 -14.69 1.77 -8.41
N ARG A 169 -13.48 1.35 -8.81
CA ARG A 169 -12.33 2.25 -8.88
C ARG A 169 -12.54 3.35 -9.92
N ASP A 170 -13.03 2.97 -11.11
CA ASP A 170 -13.32 3.90 -12.19
C ASP A 170 -14.42 4.89 -11.79
N LEU A 171 -15.45 4.43 -11.07
CA LEU A 171 -16.50 5.27 -10.52
C LEU A 171 -15.94 6.29 -9.52
N PHE A 172 -15.08 5.88 -8.58
CA PHE A 172 -14.47 6.81 -7.63
C PHE A 172 -13.56 7.85 -8.30
N GLN A 173 -12.89 7.47 -9.39
CA GLN A 173 -12.05 8.36 -10.18
C GLN A 173 -12.83 9.19 -11.21
N TYR A 174 -14.11 8.89 -11.41
CA TYR A 174 -14.95 9.59 -12.38
C TYR A 174 -14.97 11.10 -12.10
N ARG A 175 -14.77 11.88 -13.15
CA ARG A 175 -14.84 13.34 -13.12
C ARG A 175 -15.95 13.80 -14.05
N PHE A 176 -16.84 14.63 -13.52
CA PHE A 176 -17.95 15.18 -14.29
C PHE A 176 -17.42 16.18 -15.32
N GLU A 177 -17.70 15.96 -16.60
CA GLU A 177 -17.30 16.86 -17.70
C GLU A 177 -18.34 17.96 -17.97
N LEU A 178 -19.60 17.68 -17.62
CA LEU A 178 -20.78 18.50 -17.88
C LEU A 178 -21.62 18.61 -16.60
N GLY A 179 -22.55 19.57 -16.60
CA GLY A 179 -23.44 19.85 -15.48
C GLY A 179 -23.06 21.13 -14.74
N GLU A 180 -24.05 22.00 -14.52
CA GLU A 180 -23.90 23.20 -13.72
C GLU A 180 -23.61 22.82 -12.26
N GLY A 181 -22.61 23.44 -11.65
CA GLY A 181 -22.11 23.09 -10.31
C GLY A 181 -21.33 21.77 -10.23
N LEU A 182 -21.61 20.78 -11.08
CA LEU A 182 -20.91 19.48 -11.06
C LEU A 182 -19.64 19.46 -11.91
N LYS A 183 -19.58 20.25 -12.98
CA LYS A 183 -18.45 20.24 -13.92
C LYS A 183 -17.10 20.38 -13.19
N GLY A 184 -16.21 19.43 -13.45
CA GLY A 184 -14.88 19.33 -12.88
C GLY A 184 -14.83 18.69 -11.48
N HIS A 185 -15.94 18.42 -10.81
CA HIS A 185 -15.93 17.63 -9.57
C HIS A 185 -15.61 16.17 -9.85
N SER A 186 -14.96 15.53 -8.88
CA SER A 186 -14.81 14.08 -8.87
C SER A 186 -15.91 13.44 -8.04
N PHE A 187 -16.51 12.36 -8.54
CA PHE A 187 -17.50 11.59 -7.79
C PHE A 187 -16.96 11.14 -6.44
N GLY A 188 -15.75 10.58 -6.38
CA GLY A 188 -15.15 10.16 -5.11
C GLY A 188 -14.98 11.31 -4.12
N ASN A 189 -14.64 12.52 -4.58
CA ASN A 189 -14.57 13.70 -3.71
C ASN A 189 -15.95 14.07 -3.14
N LEU A 190 -16.98 14.05 -3.98
CA LEU A 190 -18.37 14.31 -3.56
C LEU A 190 -18.86 13.25 -2.58
N PHE A 191 -18.53 11.99 -2.84
CA PHE A 191 -18.89 10.86 -1.98
C PHE A 191 -18.27 10.99 -0.58
N ILE A 192 -16.95 11.23 -0.49
CA ILE A 192 -16.27 11.43 0.80
C ILE A 192 -16.82 12.65 1.54
N THR A 193 -17.05 13.76 0.80
CA THR A 193 -17.64 14.98 1.37
C THR A 193 -19.03 14.74 1.93
N ALA A 194 -19.89 14.05 1.18
CA ALA A 194 -21.24 13.71 1.60
C ALA A 194 -21.22 12.79 2.83
N LEU A 195 -20.36 11.76 2.83
CA LEU A 195 -20.19 10.89 3.99
C LEU A 195 -19.74 11.68 5.22
N SER A 196 -18.77 12.58 5.09
CA SER A 196 -18.31 13.43 6.19
C SER A 196 -19.42 14.29 6.77
N LYS A 197 -20.31 14.83 5.93
CA LYS A 197 -21.48 15.59 6.39
C LYS A 197 -22.53 14.69 7.07
N VAL A 198 -22.72 13.47 6.60
CA VAL A 198 -23.67 12.51 7.18
C VAL A 198 -23.18 11.97 8.52
N THR A 199 -21.88 11.67 8.63
CA THR A 199 -21.27 11.15 9.86
C THR A 199 -21.01 12.24 10.89
N GLY A 200 -20.87 13.50 10.45
CA GLY A 200 -20.37 14.61 11.27
C GLY A 200 -18.89 14.49 11.62
N ASP A 201 -18.17 13.55 10.98
CA ASP A 201 -16.84 13.12 11.36
C ASP A 201 -16.08 12.67 10.10
N PHE A 202 -15.02 13.40 9.77
CA PHE A 202 -14.20 13.15 8.58
C PHE A 202 -13.41 11.85 8.68
N GLU A 203 -12.87 11.52 9.85
CA GLU A 203 -12.14 10.26 10.10
C GLU A 203 -13.06 9.07 9.88
N LYS A 204 -14.27 9.13 10.47
CA LYS A 204 -15.29 8.11 10.26
C LYS A 204 -15.71 7.99 8.80
N ALA A 205 -15.81 9.09 8.06
CA ALA A 205 -16.13 9.06 6.64
C ALA A 205 -15.04 8.37 5.81
N ILE A 206 -13.77 8.55 6.15
CA ILE A 206 -12.66 7.82 5.53
C ILE A 206 -12.74 6.32 5.88
N ALA A 207 -13.02 5.99 7.14
CA ALA A 207 -13.18 4.61 7.58
C ALA A 207 -14.33 3.88 6.85
N GLU A 208 -15.49 4.54 6.67
CA GLU A 208 -16.61 3.97 5.90
C GLU A 208 -16.28 3.88 4.39
N SER A 209 -15.62 4.89 3.83
CA SER A 209 -15.15 4.85 2.44
C SER A 209 -14.17 3.69 2.20
N SER A 210 -13.30 3.42 3.17
CA SER A 210 -12.34 2.31 3.16
C SER A 210 -13.05 0.95 3.08
N LYS A 211 -14.18 0.79 3.80
CA LYS A 211 -15.00 -0.42 3.75
C LYS A 211 -15.70 -0.59 2.40
N VAL A 212 -16.26 0.49 1.85
CA VAL A 212 -16.93 0.47 0.53
C VAL A 212 -15.97 0.06 -0.58
N LEU A 213 -14.72 0.52 -0.51
CA LEU A 213 -13.67 0.21 -1.47
C LEU A 213 -12.90 -1.08 -1.17
N ALA A 214 -13.20 -1.74 -0.05
CA ALA A 214 -12.51 -2.93 0.44
C ALA A 214 -10.97 -2.75 0.36
N ILE A 215 -10.45 -1.66 0.92
CA ILE A 215 -9.03 -1.35 0.80
C ILE A 215 -8.15 -2.32 1.60
N ARG A 216 -6.89 -2.48 1.18
CA ARG A 216 -5.85 -3.18 1.94
C ARG A 216 -4.98 -2.16 2.67
N GLY A 217 -5.19 -2.01 3.97
CA GLY A 217 -4.51 -1.03 4.81
C GLY A 217 -5.47 0.06 5.31
N ARG A 218 -4.90 1.19 5.72
CA ARG A 218 -5.62 2.35 6.25
C ARG A 218 -5.16 3.61 5.52
N VAL A 219 -6.08 4.56 5.37
CA VAL A 219 -5.78 5.92 4.91
C VAL A 219 -6.23 6.85 6.02
N LEU A 220 -5.32 7.70 6.48
CA LEU A 220 -5.53 8.62 7.59
C LEU A 220 -5.16 10.04 7.16
N PRO A 221 -5.94 11.06 7.54
CA PRO A 221 -5.52 12.43 7.36
C PRO A 221 -4.41 12.76 8.36
N SER A 222 -3.47 13.62 7.97
CA SER A 222 -2.41 14.10 8.86
C SER A 222 -2.94 14.91 10.04
N THR A 223 -4.02 15.65 9.83
CA THR A 223 -4.76 16.37 10.87
C THR A 223 -6.26 16.37 10.56
N LEU A 224 -7.08 16.48 11.60
CA LEU A 224 -8.52 16.72 11.48
C LEU A 224 -8.87 18.22 11.48
N GLU A 225 -7.88 19.09 11.66
CA GLU A 225 -8.05 20.54 11.65
C GLU A 225 -7.92 21.11 10.23
N LYS A 226 -8.70 22.15 9.94
CA LYS A 226 -8.62 22.86 8.66
C LYS A 226 -7.35 23.71 8.61
N VAL A 227 -6.35 23.22 7.90
CA VAL A 227 -5.04 23.88 7.74
C VAL A 227 -4.77 24.32 6.30
N THR A 228 -4.13 25.47 6.14
CA THR A 228 -3.69 26.00 4.86
C THR A 228 -2.17 26.12 4.85
N LEU A 229 -1.56 25.88 3.69
CA LEU A 229 -0.13 26.05 3.49
C LEU A 229 0.20 27.52 3.19
N VAL A 230 1.24 28.05 3.82
CA VAL A 230 1.77 29.38 3.53
C VAL A 230 3.22 29.24 3.08
N GLY A 231 3.53 29.68 1.85
CA GLY A 231 4.86 29.64 1.28
C GLY A 231 5.53 31.02 1.31
N GLU A 232 6.76 31.08 1.80
CA GLU A 232 7.65 32.24 1.72
C GLU A 232 8.64 32.01 0.57
N PHE A 233 8.76 32.98 -0.34
CA PHE A 233 9.66 32.90 -1.48
C PHE A 233 11.00 33.59 -1.20
N MET A 234 12.01 33.30 -2.01
CA MET A 234 13.36 33.87 -1.89
C MET A 234 13.39 35.41 -2.04
N ASP A 235 12.37 36.02 -2.63
CA ASP A 235 12.22 37.48 -2.74
C ASP A 235 11.53 38.13 -1.52
N GLY A 236 11.21 37.34 -0.49
CA GLY A 236 10.54 37.78 0.73
C GLY A 236 9.02 37.86 0.62
N THR A 237 8.43 37.61 -0.56
CA THR A 237 6.97 37.55 -0.70
C THR A 237 6.41 36.28 -0.04
N SER A 238 5.19 36.36 0.49
CA SER A 238 4.49 35.22 1.08
C SER A 238 3.10 35.08 0.49
N VAL A 239 2.68 33.85 0.21
CA VAL A 239 1.31 33.53 -0.23
C VAL A 239 0.72 32.37 0.53
N GLU A 240 -0.60 32.38 0.66
CA GLU A 240 -1.38 31.34 1.32
C GLU A 240 -2.17 30.53 0.28
N GLY A 241 -2.25 29.22 0.49
CA GLY A 241 -2.90 28.25 -0.39
C GLY A 241 -1.91 27.51 -1.28
N GLU A 242 -2.04 26.18 -1.36
CA GLU A 242 -1.17 25.31 -2.14
C GLU A 242 -1.14 25.71 -3.62
N THR A 243 -2.31 25.93 -4.21
CA THR A 243 -2.45 26.34 -5.62
C THR A 243 -1.74 27.65 -5.90
N ASN A 244 -1.88 28.63 -4.99
CA ASN A 244 -1.24 29.94 -5.13
C ASN A 244 0.29 29.85 -5.03
N ILE A 245 0.80 28.96 -4.19
CA ILE A 245 2.23 28.68 -4.09
C ILE A 245 2.75 28.11 -5.41
N THR A 246 2.07 27.10 -5.97
CA THR A 246 2.50 26.43 -7.21
C THR A 246 2.38 27.31 -8.45
N ASP A 247 1.35 28.16 -8.52
CA ASP A 247 1.07 28.99 -9.69
C ASP A 247 2.05 30.15 -9.88
N LEU A 248 2.65 30.64 -8.78
CA LEU A 248 3.62 31.74 -8.85
C LEU A 248 4.94 31.35 -9.53
N LYS A 249 5.29 30.06 -9.57
CA LYS A 249 6.52 29.54 -10.21
C LYS A 249 7.80 30.27 -9.78
N LYS A 250 7.83 30.79 -8.55
CA LYS A 250 8.98 31.45 -7.92
C LYS A 250 9.69 30.50 -6.97
N PRO A 251 11.02 30.58 -6.80
CA PRO A 251 11.74 29.72 -5.84
C PRO A 251 11.27 29.93 -4.40
N LEU A 252 10.81 28.85 -3.77
CA LEU A 252 10.44 28.83 -2.35
C LEU A 252 11.67 28.87 -1.45
N ARG A 253 11.54 29.60 -0.34
CA ARG A 253 12.49 29.64 0.77
C ARG A 253 12.07 28.70 1.89
N SER A 254 10.80 28.75 2.27
CA SER A 254 10.25 27.95 3.36
C SER A 254 8.73 27.86 3.26
N ILE A 255 8.14 26.94 4.02
CA ILE A 255 6.69 26.79 4.18
C ILE A 255 6.30 26.66 5.65
N ARG A 256 5.06 27.04 5.96
CA ARG A 256 4.45 26.84 7.27
C ARG A 256 2.97 26.52 7.15
N LEU A 257 2.39 25.93 8.19
CA LEU A 257 0.96 25.68 8.29
C LEU A 257 0.26 26.85 8.99
N ARG A 258 -0.98 27.13 8.58
CA ARG A 258 -1.88 28.08 9.23
C ARG A 258 -3.25 27.42 9.47
N PRO A 259 -3.79 27.40 10.70
CA PRO A 259 -3.17 27.88 11.94
C PRO A 259 -1.90 27.10 12.29
N GLU A 260 -0.98 27.75 13.00
CA GLU A 260 0.19 27.09 13.55
C GLU A 260 -0.21 26.20 14.74
N GLY A 261 0.56 25.13 14.98
CA GLY A 261 0.33 24.26 16.14
C GLY A 261 -0.89 23.35 16.03
N CYS A 262 -1.38 23.08 14.81
CA CYS A 262 -2.44 22.10 14.58
C CYS A 262 -2.07 20.72 15.14
N LYS A 263 -3.08 19.98 15.58
CA LYS A 263 -2.91 18.63 16.14
C LYS A 263 -2.93 17.57 15.06
N ALA A 264 -2.07 16.56 15.21
CA ALA A 264 -2.14 15.39 14.37
C ALA A 264 -3.40 14.57 14.66
N CYS A 265 -3.85 13.79 13.68
CA CYS A 265 -4.79 12.71 13.92
C CYS A 265 -4.14 11.67 14.84
N GLN A 266 -4.83 11.28 15.92
CA GLN A 266 -4.28 10.34 16.90
C GLN A 266 -3.96 8.98 16.27
N GLU A 267 -4.84 8.48 15.40
CA GLU A 267 -4.63 7.20 14.70
C GLU A 267 -3.36 7.21 13.83
N ALA A 268 -2.94 8.38 13.34
CA ALA A 268 -1.72 8.54 12.57
C ALA A 268 -0.48 8.42 13.46
N LEU A 269 -0.52 8.96 14.68
CA LEU A 269 0.55 8.84 15.67
C LEU A 269 0.71 7.37 16.11
N ASP A 270 -0.40 6.72 16.43
CA ASP A 270 -0.41 5.30 16.84
C ASP A 270 0.19 4.41 15.75
N ALA A 271 -0.08 4.72 14.47
CA ALA A 271 0.49 3.98 13.35
C ALA A 271 2.00 4.19 13.20
N ILE A 272 2.51 5.40 13.45
CA ILE A 272 3.95 5.71 13.41
C ILE A 272 4.68 5.02 14.55
N GLU A 273 4.10 5.00 15.75
CA GLU A 273 4.68 4.36 16.93
C GLU A 273 4.96 2.87 16.71
N ILE A 274 4.04 2.18 16.06
CA ILE A 274 4.15 0.75 15.79
C ILE A 274 4.75 0.44 14.42
N ALA A 275 5.24 1.42 13.67
CA ALA A 275 5.76 1.17 12.32
C ALA A 275 7.07 0.39 12.35
N ASP A 276 7.26 -0.48 11.36
CA ASP A 276 8.55 -1.10 11.09
C ASP A 276 9.35 -0.29 10.05
N LEU A 277 8.61 0.34 9.12
CA LEU A 277 9.15 1.12 8.00
C LEU A 277 8.29 2.37 7.78
N VAL A 278 8.94 3.54 7.73
CA VAL A 278 8.33 4.83 7.36
C VAL A 278 8.85 5.24 5.99
N LEU A 279 7.94 5.43 5.03
CA LEU A 279 8.23 5.89 3.67
C LEU A 279 7.74 7.33 3.52
N MET A 280 8.61 8.24 3.09
CA MET A 280 8.26 9.63 2.81
C MET A 280 8.34 9.89 1.31
N GLY A 281 7.23 10.32 0.72
CA GLY A 281 7.13 10.47 -0.73
C GLY A 281 6.97 9.14 -1.48
N PRO A 282 7.12 9.13 -2.82
CA PRO A 282 7.44 10.28 -3.65
C PRO A 282 6.28 11.29 -3.70
N GLY A 283 6.59 12.54 -4.04
CA GLY A 283 5.60 13.61 -4.07
C GLY A 283 6.26 14.98 -4.03
N SER A 284 5.48 16.03 -4.32
CA SER A 284 5.96 17.41 -4.26
C SER A 284 6.58 17.71 -2.90
N LEU A 285 7.80 18.26 -2.90
CA LEU A 285 8.59 18.41 -1.68
C LEU A 285 7.89 19.34 -0.68
N TYR A 286 7.48 20.53 -1.16
CA TYR A 286 6.89 21.56 -0.32
C TYR A 286 5.39 21.39 -0.13
N THR A 287 4.69 20.80 -1.10
CA THR A 287 3.22 20.76 -1.08
C THR A 287 2.63 19.39 -0.73
N SER A 288 3.43 18.31 -0.73
CA SER A 288 2.93 16.97 -0.39
C SER A 288 3.68 16.28 0.75
N ILE A 289 5.01 16.44 0.86
CA ILE A 289 5.81 15.74 1.88
C ILE A 289 5.93 16.59 3.14
N LEU A 290 6.55 17.76 3.01
CA LEU A 290 6.80 18.66 4.14
C LEU A 290 5.54 19.05 4.94
N PRO A 291 4.35 19.30 4.34
CA PRO A 291 3.18 19.71 5.12
C PRO A 291 2.79 18.71 6.21
N ASN A 292 3.00 17.41 5.97
CA ASN A 292 2.78 16.38 6.99
C ASN A 292 3.82 16.49 8.12
N LEU A 293 5.09 16.69 7.78
CA LEU A 293 6.21 16.76 8.72
C LEU A 293 6.31 18.10 9.46
N LEU A 294 5.59 19.14 9.02
CA LEU A 294 5.45 20.40 9.75
C LEU A 294 4.48 20.29 10.94
N ILE A 295 3.63 19.27 10.97
CA ILE A 295 2.80 18.97 12.12
C ILE A 295 3.71 18.41 13.21
N LYS A 296 3.90 19.21 14.28
CA LYS A 296 4.84 18.89 15.36
C LYS A 296 4.64 17.49 15.92
N ASP A 297 3.39 17.08 16.14
CA ASP A 297 3.07 15.76 16.70
C ASP A 297 3.51 14.62 15.75
N ILE A 298 3.31 14.76 14.42
CA ILE A 298 3.79 13.77 13.43
C ILE A 298 5.32 13.73 13.42
N ARG A 299 5.97 14.89 13.34
CA ARG A 299 7.43 14.99 13.32
C ARG A 299 8.04 14.34 14.56
N ASP A 300 7.56 14.71 15.73
CA ASP A 300 8.06 14.21 17.01
C ASP A 300 7.84 12.68 17.12
N ALA A 301 6.71 12.16 16.62
CA ALA A 301 6.44 10.72 16.54
C ALA A 301 7.39 9.98 15.58
N VAL A 302 7.65 10.52 14.38
CA VAL A 302 8.60 9.90 13.43
C VAL A 302 10.01 9.89 14.02
N LEU A 303 10.44 10.96 14.68
CA LEU A 303 11.75 11.04 15.33
C LEU A 303 11.90 10.10 16.52
N GLY A 304 10.82 9.85 17.26
CA GLY A 304 10.78 8.92 18.38
C GLY A 304 10.59 7.46 17.99
N SER A 305 10.30 7.17 16.71
CA SER A 305 10.03 5.82 16.22
C SER A 305 11.33 5.07 15.88
N ASP A 306 11.39 3.79 16.24
CA ASP A 306 12.45 2.86 15.86
C ASP A 306 12.32 2.35 14.41
N ALA A 307 11.23 2.72 13.72
CA ALA A 307 11.02 2.38 12.33
C ALA A 307 12.18 2.85 11.45
N TYR A 308 12.51 2.06 10.42
CA TYR A 308 13.47 2.47 9.40
C TYR A 308 12.84 3.54 8.50
N LYS A 309 13.51 4.67 8.27
CA LYS A 309 12.93 5.86 7.62
C LYS A 309 13.54 6.08 6.24
N VAL A 310 12.74 5.94 5.19
CA VAL A 310 13.20 6.06 3.79
C VAL A 310 12.54 7.26 3.12
N TYR A 311 13.34 8.20 2.63
CA TYR A 311 12.88 9.27 1.75
C TYR A 311 12.98 8.82 0.28
N ILE A 312 11.85 8.86 -0.44
CA ILE A 312 11.78 8.51 -1.85
C ILE A 312 11.81 9.78 -2.69
N MET A 313 12.93 9.99 -3.38
CA MET A 313 13.17 11.22 -4.13
C MET A 313 12.37 11.28 -5.43
N ASN A 314 12.03 12.51 -5.84
CA ASN A 314 11.46 12.76 -7.16
C ASN A 314 12.52 12.57 -8.24
N ALA A 315 12.12 12.05 -9.40
CA ALA A 315 13.02 11.90 -10.55
C ALA A 315 13.24 13.22 -11.32
N MET A 316 12.28 14.14 -11.24
CA MET A 316 12.28 15.43 -11.93
C MET A 316 12.10 16.57 -10.92
N THR A 317 12.73 17.71 -11.17
CA THR A 317 12.46 18.96 -10.46
C THR A 317 11.06 19.47 -10.78
N GLN A 318 10.44 20.17 -9.83
CA GLN A 318 9.15 20.80 -10.04
C GLN A 318 9.32 22.31 -10.19
N PRO A 319 8.81 22.93 -11.27
CA PRO A 319 8.91 24.37 -11.50
C PRO A 319 8.29 25.15 -10.34
N GLY A 320 9.03 26.10 -9.78
CA GLY A 320 8.58 26.93 -8.64
C GLY A 320 8.82 26.29 -7.27
N GLU A 321 8.77 24.97 -7.16
CA GLU A 321 9.07 24.30 -5.90
C GLU A 321 10.55 23.93 -5.79
N THR A 322 11.07 23.16 -6.75
CA THR A 322 12.41 22.56 -6.67
C THR A 322 13.31 22.86 -7.88
N SER A 323 13.07 23.99 -8.54
CA SER A 323 13.86 24.46 -9.69
C SER A 323 15.36 24.51 -9.36
N GLY A 324 16.16 23.72 -10.09
CA GLY A 324 17.62 23.70 -9.95
C GLY A 324 18.17 22.92 -8.75
N MET A 325 17.31 22.29 -7.95
CA MET A 325 17.72 21.53 -6.77
C MET A 325 18.31 20.16 -7.14
N SER A 326 19.44 19.80 -6.50
CA SER A 326 20.00 18.44 -6.53
C SER A 326 19.26 17.48 -5.58
N ALA A 327 19.65 16.20 -5.60
CA ALA A 327 19.16 15.20 -4.65
C ALA A 327 19.49 15.60 -3.20
N TRP A 328 20.71 16.07 -2.94
CA TRP A 328 21.07 16.64 -1.64
C TRP A 328 20.20 17.82 -1.27
N ASP A 329 19.94 18.76 -2.19
CA ASP A 329 19.15 19.94 -1.87
C ASP A 329 17.71 19.57 -1.45
N HIS A 330 17.12 18.53 -2.09
CA HIS A 330 15.82 18.00 -1.68
C HIS A 330 15.87 17.43 -0.26
N LEU A 331 16.88 16.61 0.04
CA LEU A 331 17.06 16.07 1.39
C LEU A 331 17.29 17.19 2.41
N ASN A 332 18.20 18.12 2.12
CA ASN A 332 18.58 19.21 3.02
C ASN A 332 17.38 20.09 3.38
N VAL A 333 16.47 20.35 2.43
CA VAL A 333 15.22 21.05 2.72
C VAL A 333 14.36 20.29 3.74
N ILE A 334 14.27 18.95 3.66
CA ILE A 334 13.57 18.15 4.68
C ILE A 334 14.25 18.33 6.04
N LEU A 335 15.58 18.19 6.08
CA LEU A 335 16.35 18.29 7.33
C LEU A 335 16.22 19.68 7.98
N ASP A 336 16.31 20.74 7.18
CA ASP A 336 16.22 22.14 7.64
C ASP A 336 14.85 22.47 8.24
N HIS A 337 13.78 21.86 7.73
CA HIS A 337 12.41 22.04 8.25
C HIS A 337 12.08 21.11 9.41
N THR A 338 12.91 20.08 9.66
CA THR A 338 12.63 19.03 10.65
C THR A 338 13.82 18.74 11.54
N ASP A 339 14.53 17.64 11.32
CA ASP A 339 15.70 17.17 12.08
C ASP A 339 16.51 16.18 11.22
N PRO A 340 17.85 16.15 11.31
CA PRO A 340 18.70 15.18 10.59
C PRO A 340 18.31 13.70 10.76
N ARG A 341 17.69 13.32 11.89
CA ARG A 341 17.29 11.94 12.21
C ARG A 341 15.96 11.52 11.56
N ILE A 342 15.30 12.41 10.82
CA ILE A 342 14.01 12.11 10.19
C ILE A 342 14.14 11.09 9.04
N VAL A 343 15.35 10.89 8.50
CA VAL A 343 15.66 10.00 7.37
C VAL A 343 16.85 9.12 7.72
N ASP A 344 16.75 7.81 7.45
CA ASP A 344 17.87 6.87 7.55
C ASP A 344 18.47 6.58 6.15
N ALA A 345 17.60 6.51 5.14
CA ALA A 345 18.00 6.23 3.76
C ALA A 345 17.25 7.07 2.73
N CYS A 346 17.89 7.30 1.58
CA CYS A 346 17.25 7.89 0.43
C CYS A 346 17.18 6.90 -0.73
N PHE A 347 15.99 6.76 -1.30
CA PHE A 347 15.83 6.12 -2.60
C PHE A 347 16.08 7.15 -3.72
N VAL A 348 16.98 6.81 -4.64
CA VAL A 348 17.28 7.59 -5.84
C VAL A 348 17.11 6.73 -7.09
N ASN A 349 16.37 7.27 -8.06
CA ASN A 349 16.24 6.63 -9.35
C ASN A 349 17.45 6.92 -10.25
N THR A 350 18.04 5.88 -10.84
CA THR A 350 19.17 5.97 -11.79
C THR A 350 18.79 5.69 -13.24
N ALA A 351 17.51 5.45 -13.53
CA ALA A 351 17.01 5.20 -14.87
C ALA A 351 17.32 6.36 -15.84
N THR A 352 17.67 6.02 -17.08
CA THR A 352 17.83 7.03 -18.13
C THR A 352 16.46 7.45 -18.67
N ILE A 353 16.16 8.74 -18.60
CA ILE A 353 14.89 9.28 -19.08
C ILE A 353 14.94 9.49 -20.61
N PRO A 354 13.98 8.95 -21.39
CA PRO A 354 13.92 9.15 -22.83
C PRO A 354 13.96 10.64 -23.23
N VAL A 355 14.76 10.97 -24.26
CA VAL A 355 14.97 12.35 -24.73
C VAL A 355 13.66 13.06 -25.09
N ALA A 356 12.69 12.34 -25.64
CA ALA A 356 11.37 12.89 -25.96
C ALA A 356 10.64 13.40 -24.70
N MET A 357 10.73 12.66 -23.59
CA MET A 357 10.17 13.09 -22.30
C MET A 357 10.96 14.25 -21.71
N LEU A 358 12.28 14.20 -21.74
CA LEU A 358 13.12 15.31 -21.27
C LEU A 358 12.76 16.63 -21.97
N ARG A 359 12.53 16.62 -23.28
CA ARG A 359 12.07 17.80 -24.03
C ARG A 359 10.69 18.30 -23.59
N ARG A 360 9.77 17.39 -23.23
CA ARG A 360 8.43 17.77 -22.73
C ARG A 360 8.51 18.41 -21.35
N TYR A 361 9.28 17.83 -20.43
CA TYR A 361 9.49 18.40 -19.10
C TYR A 361 10.26 19.72 -19.15
N ALA A 362 11.28 19.83 -20.02
CA ALA A 362 12.03 21.08 -20.19
C ALA A 362 11.15 22.24 -20.66
N LYS A 363 10.16 21.99 -21.54
CA LYS A 363 9.15 23.00 -21.93
C LYS A 363 8.30 23.51 -20.78
N GLN A 364 8.17 22.72 -19.71
CA GLN A 364 7.45 23.08 -18.50
C GLN A 364 8.38 23.69 -17.42
N GLY A 365 9.69 23.78 -17.68
CA GLY A 365 10.69 24.25 -16.71
C GLY A 365 11.21 23.17 -15.75
N ALA A 366 10.94 21.90 -16.03
CA ALA A 366 11.36 20.76 -15.22
C ALA A 366 12.55 20.02 -15.86
N VAL A 367 13.52 19.63 -15.04
CA VAL A 367 14.72 18.89 -15.45
C VAL A 367 14.93 17.68 -14.53
N PRO A 368 15.71 16.66 -14.93
CA PRO A 368 16.06 15.56 -14.03
C PRO A 368 16.78 16.07 -12.79
N VAL A 369 16.46 15.49 -11.63
CA VAL A 369 17.17 15.81 -10.38
C VAL A 369 18.61 15.32 -10.48
N LYS A 370 19.57 16.22 -10.21
CA LYS A 370 21.00 15.88 -10.20
C LYS A 370 21.30 14.96 -9.01
N LEU A 371 21.83 13.77 -9.28
CA LEU A 371 22.14 12.76 -8.26
C LEU A 371 23.54 12.99 -7.67
N ASP A 372 23.68 13.85 -6.67
CA ASP A 372 24.91 14.04 -5.89
C ASP A 372 25.02 13.01 -4.74
N ILE A 373 25.02 11.73 -5.13
CA ILE A 373 24.89 10.59 -4.22
C ILE A 373 26.02 10.52 -3.19
N GLU A 374 27.26 10.83 -3.59
CA GLU A 374 28.40 10.78 -2.67
C GLU A 374 28.28 11.84 -1.56
N LYS A 375 27.71 13.01 -1.87
CA LYS A 375 27.43 14.05 -0.86
C LYS A 375 26.44 13.58 0.19
N ILE A 376 25.40 12.84 -0.21
CA ILE A 376 24.40 12.27 0.71
C ILE A 376 25.06 11.20 1.62
N ARG A 377 25.93 10.35 1.05
CA ARG A 377 26.67 9.33 1.82
C ARG A 377 27.65 9.93 2.81
N GLU A 378 28.41 10.95 2.40
CA GLU A 378 29.34 11.68 3.28
C GLU A 378 28.63 12.30 4.49
N LYS A 379 27.33 12.56 4.37
CA LYS A 379 26.49 13.11 5.43
C LYS A 379 25.84 12.04 6.33
N GLY A 380 26.10 10.77 6.06
CA GLY A 380 25.71 9.64 6.90
C GLY A 380 24.42 8.92 6.48
N TYR A 381 23.80 9.32 5.36
CA TYR A 381 22.55 8.70 4.89
C TYR A 381 22.82 7.52 3.96
N GLN A 382 22.06 6.44 4.13
CA GLN A 382 22.14 5.29 3.23
C GLN A 382 21.48 5.60 1.88
N ILE A 383 21.92 4.91 0.84
CA ILE A 383 21.40 5.11 -0.52
C ILE A 383 20.87 3.81 -1.09
N ILE A 384 19.61 3.84 -1.48
CA ILE A 384 18.94 2.81 -2.26
C ILE A 384 18.89 3.30 -3.70
N ARG A 385 19.44 2.53 -4.65
CA ARG A 385 19.47 2.90 -6.07
C ARG A 385 18.58 1.94 -6.86
N GLY A 386 17.83 2.46 -7.82
CA GLY A 386 17.00 1.64 -8.70
C GLY A 386 16.81 2.25 -10.07
N ASP A 387 16.74 1.40 -11.09
CA ASP A 387 16.18 1.76 -12.41
C ASP A 387 14.71 1.36 -12.41
N VAL A 388 13.86 2.31 -12.03
CA VAL A 388 12.43 2.05 -11.77
C VAL A 388 11.55 3.12 -12.41
N LEU A 389 11.96 3.72 -13.54
CA LEU A 389 11.06 4.64 -14.25
C LEU A 389 10.26 3.91 -15.30
N GLN A 390 8.94 4.05 -15.23
CA GLN A 390 8.07 3.76 -16.36
C GLN A 390 7.94 4.98 -17.26
N ALA A 391 8.14 4.76 -18.56
CA ALA A 391 7.93 5.77 -19.57
C ALA A 391 6.48 5.72 -20.09
N GLY A 392 5.72 6.78 -19.85
CA GLY A 392 4.37 6.97 -20.39
C GLY A 392 4.13 8.42 -20.80
N GLU A 393 2.94 8.96 -20.55
CA GLU A 393 2.69 10.38 -20.73
C GLU A 393 3.48 11.26 -19.75
N GLN A 394 3.86 10.70 -18.60
CA GLN A 394 4.64 11.33 -17.54
C GLN A 394 5.73 10.35 -17.09
N VAL A 395 6.82 10.88 -16.53
CA VAL A 395 7.83 10.10 -15.81
C VAL A 395 7.25 9.71 -14.46
N ARG A 396 7.09 8.41 -14.21
CA ARG A 396 6.62 7.87 -12.93
C ARG A 396 7.48 6.71 -12.47
N HIS A 397 7.53 6.51 -11.17
CA HIS A 397 8.12 5.31 -10.60
C HIS A 397 7.26 4.09 -10.95
N ASP A 398 7.88 3.01 -11.39
CA ASP A 398 7.35 1.66 -11.38
C ASP A 398 7.13 1.27 -9.92
N SER A 399 5.88 1.27 -9.49
CA SER A 399 5.54 1.14 -8.08
C SER A 399 5.93 -0.20 -7.49
N GLU A 400 5.80 -1.29 -8.26
CA GLU A 400 6.14 -2.64 -7.81
C GLU A 400 7.66 -2.81 -7.70
N SER A 401 8.42 -2.36 -8.69
CA SER A 401 9.89 -2.43 -8.70
C SER A 401 10.51 -1.52 -7.65
N LEU A 402 9.97 -0.30 -7.48
CA LEU A 402 10.38 0.62 -6.42
C LEU A 402 10.21 -0.04 -5.04
N MET A 403 9.02 -0.57 -4.75
CA MET A 403 8.73 -1.17 -3.45
C MET A 403 9.51 -2.45 -3.22
N LYS A 404 9.76 -3.24 -4.27
CA LYS A 404 10.63 -4.41 -4.18
C LYS A 404 12.04 -4.03 -3.69
N LEU A 405 12.67 -3.04 -4.31
CA LEU A 405 14.02 -2.60 -3.93
C LEU A 405 14.08 -2.01 -2.52
N VAL A 406 13.08 -1.20 -2.16
CA VAL A 406 13.00 -0.62 -0.81
C VAL A 406 12.83 -1.72 0.25
N LEU A 407 11.98 -2.71 -0.01
CA LEU A 407 11.75 -3.82 0.94
C LEU A 407 12.92 -4.80 1.00
N GLU A 408 13.64 -5.04 -0.10
CA GLU A 408 14.87 -5.82 -0.12
C GLU A 408 15.94 -5.13 0.75
N HIS A 409 16.16 -3.83 0.55
CA HIS A 409 17.09 -3.05 1.38
C HIS A 409 16.67 -3.02 2.86
N TYR A 410 15.37 -2.90 3.14
CA TYR A 410 14.85 -2.96 4.51
C TYR A 410 15.13 -4.31 5.17
N ARG A 411 14.96 -5.44 4.45
CA ARG A 411 15.28 -6.77 5.00
C ARG A 411 16.76 -6.92 5.32
N GLU A 412 17.64 -6.49 4.42
CA GLU A 412 19.09 -6.47 4.67
C GLU A 412 19.45 -5.60 5.87
N TYR A 413 18.73 -4.48 6.07
CA TYR A 413 18.91 -3.65 7.26
C TYR A 413 18.54 -4.40 8.54
N VAL A 414 17.37 -5.04 8.58
CA VAL A 414 16.91 -5.81 9.75
C VAL A 414 17.87 -6.95 10.09
N GLU A 415 18.30 -7.72 9.08
CA GLU A 415 19.24 -8.83 9.26
C GLU A 415 20.56 -8.37 9.91
N ARG A 416 21.09 -7.19 9.53
CA ARG A 416 22.32 -6.63 10.11
C ARG A 416 22.15 -6.07 11.53
N THR A 417 20.93 -5.73 11.94
CA THR A 417 20.66 -5.17 13.28
C THR A 417 20.28 -6.24 14.30
N GLU A 418 19.90 -7.44 13.85
CA GLU A 418 19.59 -8.59 14.70
C GLU A 418 20.82 -9.47 15.01
N GLU A 419 21.91 -9.33 14.23
CA GLU A 419 23.25 -9.89 14.52
C GLU A 419 24.04 -9.03 15.51
#